data_AF-G8EA36-F1
#
_entry.id   AF-G8EA36-F1
#
_cell.length_a   1.000
_cell.length_b   1.000
_cell.length_c   1.000
_cell.angle_alpha   90.00
_cell.angle_beta   90.00
_cell.angle_gamma   90.00
#
_symmetry.space_group_name_H-M   'P 1'
#
loop_
_entity.id
_entity.type
_entity.pdbx_description
1 polymer ?
#
loop_
_entity_poly.entity_id
_entity_poly.type
_entity_poly.pdbx_seq_one_letter_code
_entity_poly.pdbx_strand_id
1 'polypeptide(L)' 'AHFLEHVKGECHFTNGTQQVRFVARAIYNGEEYVRFDSDVGEFRAVTELGRPAAEYFNSQKDFLEQTRAAVDR' A
#
# COMPACT_ATOMS: atom_id res chain seq x y z
N ALA A 1 22.57 -5.97 -15.26
CA ALA A 1 21.11 -5.80 -15.27
C ALA A 1 20.75 -4.60 -14.40
N HIS A 2 19.76 -3.81 -14.80
CA HIS A 2 19.29 -2.64 -14.04
C HIS A 2 17.90 -2.97 -13.49
N PHE A 3 17.73 -2.87 -12.18
CA PHE A 3 16.48 -3.14 -11.49
C PHE A 3 16.17 -1.94 -10.61
N LEU A 4 14.90 -1.55 -10.56
CA LEU A 4 14.43 -0.42 -9.78
C LEU A 4 13.21 -0.83 -8.96
N GLU A 5 13.30 -0.67 -7.65
CA GLU A 5 12.17 -0.76 -6.74
C GLU A 5 11.85 0.65 -6.22
N HIS A 6 10.57 1.01 -6.25
CA HIS A 6 10.06 2.21 -5.60
C HIS A 6 8.91 1.85 -4.67
N VAL A 7 8.91 2.44 -3.48
CA VAL A 7 7.75 2.46 -2.60
C VAL A 7 7.23 3.88 -2.51
N LYS A 8 5.94 4.08 -2.73
CA LYS A 8 5.26 5.38 -2.60
C LYS A 8 4.21 5.30 -1.52
N GLY A 9 4.25 6.23 -0.56
CA GLY A 9 3.16 6.48 0.37
C GLY A 9 2.50 7.81 0.01
N GLU A 10 1.20 7.77 -0.26
CA GLU A 10 0.41 8.92 -0.72
C GLU A 10 -0.74 9.16 0.26
N CYS A 11 -0.94 10.43 0.65
CA CYS A 11 -2.12 10.86 1.40
C CYS A 11 -2.98 11.76 0.53
N HIS A 12 -4.22 11.36 0.30
CA HIS A 12 -5.21 12.12 -0.45
C HIS A 12 -6.20 12.76 0.52
N PHE A 13 -6.25 14.10 0.51
CA PHE A 13 -7.05 14.92 1.40
C PHE A 13 -8.27 15.46 0.64
N THR A 14 -9.48 15.23 1.16
CA THR A 14 -10.72 15.79 0.62
C THR A 14 -11.40 16.64 1.66
N ASN A 15 -11.81 17.87 1.27
CA ASN A 15 -12.39 18.88 2.16
C ASN A 15 -11.50 19.15 3.39
N GLY A 16 -10.21 19.43 3.16
CA GLY A 16 -9.21 19.52 4.22
C GLY A 16 -8.88 18.13 4.74
N THR A 17 -8.91 17.93 6.07
CA THR A 17 -8.61 16.64 6.71
C THR A 17 -9.87 15.86 7.10
N GLN A 18 -11.06 16.27 6.61
CA GLN A 18 -12.32 15.59 6.93
C GLN A 18 -12.35 14.15 6.39
N GLN A 19 -11.74 13.93 5.22
CA GLN A 19 -11.56 12.60 4.66
C GLN A 19 -10.12 12.47 4.16
N VAL A 20 -9.38 11.54 4.77
CA VAL A 20 -8.00 11.21 4.42
C VAL A 20 -7.97 9.78 3.90
N ARG A 21 -7.43 9.59 2.69
CA ARG A 21 -7.15 8.27 2.13
C ARG A 21 -5.66 8.07 2.00
N PHE A 22 -5.16 7.00 2.61
CA PHE A 22 -3.76 6.60 2.51
C PHE A 22 -3.61 5.47 1.49
N VAL A 23 -2.65 5.62 0.58
CA VAL A 23 -2.31 4.61 -0.42
C VAL A 23 -0.81 4.32 -0.35
N ALA A 24 -0.45 3.07 -0.13
CA ALA A 24 0.94 2.62 -0.23
C ALA A 24 1.10 1.73 -1.48
N ARG A 25 2.06 2.04 -2.33
CA ARG A 25 2.33 1.32 -3.59
C ARG A 25 3.75 0.81 -3.63
N ALA A 26 3.95 -0.45 -3.99
CA ALA A 26 5.26 -0.96 -4.37
C ALA A 26 5.32 -1.16 -5.88
N ILE A 27 6.38 -0.66 -6.49
CA ILE A 27 6.55 -0.53 -7.94
C ILE A 27 7.91 -1.14 -8.30
N TYR A 28 7.90 -2.09 -9.22
CA TYR A 28 9.09 -2.76 -9.72
C TYR A 28 9.26 -2.45 -11.21
N ASN A 29 10.40 -1.87 -11.59
CA ASN A 29 10.71 -1.44 -12.95
C ASN A 29 9.61 -0.59 -13.62
N GLY A 30 8.94 0.25 -12.83
CA GLY A 30 7.87 1.13 -13.29
C GLY A 30 6.48 0.52 -13.27
N GLU A 31 6.35 -0.79 -12.96
CA GLU A 31 5.07 -1.47 -12.83
C GLU A 31 4.69 -1.66 -11.36
N GLU A 32 3.52 -1.16 -10.97
CA GLU A 32 2.99 -1.38 -9.63
C GLU A 32 2.57 -2.84 -9.45
N TYR A 33 3.10 -3.52 -8.44
CA TYR A 33 2.83 -4.95 -8.22
C TYR A 33 1.99 -5.24 -6.97
N VAL A 34 2.06 -4.39 -5.93
CA VAL A 34 1.21 -4.51 -4.73
C VAL A 34 0.81 -3.13 -4.19
N ARG A 35 -0.41 -3.04 -3.67
CA ARG A 35 -1.00 -1.82 -3.12
C ARG A 35 -1.69 -2.07 -1.79
N PHE A 36 -1.48 -1.20 -0.81
CA PHE A 36 -2.42 -0.99 0.30
C PHE A 36 -3.26 0.25 0.02
N ASP A 37 -4.54 0.18 0.34
CA ASP A 37 -5.51 1.28 0.22
C ASP A 37 -6.30 1.35 1.52
N SER A 38 -6.30 2.49 2.22
CA SER A 38 -6.99 2.64 3.51
C SER A 38 -8.49 2.38 3.40
N ASP A 39 -9.09 2.66 2.24
CA ASP A 39 -10.53 2.40 2.01
C ASP A 39 -10.83 0.89 1.91
N VAL A 40 -9.82 0.07 1.62
CA VAL A 40 -9.93 -1.39 1.53
C VAL A 40 -9.42 -2.07 2.80
N GLY A 41 -8.35 -1.54 3.39
CA GLY A 41 -7.77 -2.02 4.64
C GLY A 41 -6.86 -3.24 4.51
N GLU A 42 -6.41 -3.62 3.32
CA GLU A 42 -5.47 -4.73 3.12
C GLU A 42 -4.56 -4.51 1.90
N PHE A 43 -3.45 -5.23 1.85
CA PHE A 43 -2.59 -5.25 0.67
C PHE A 43 -3.22 -6.14 -0.41
N ARG A 44 -3.32 -5.63 -1.64
CA ARG A 44 -3.79 -6.38 -2.81
C ARG A 44 -2.73 -6.38 -3.90
N ALA A 45 -2.57 -7.55 -4.50
CA ALA A 45 -1.76 -7.72 -5.70
C ALA A 45 -2.38 -6.92 -6.85
N VAL A 46 -1.59 -6.07 -7.49
CA VAL A 46 -1.97 -5.35 -8.71
C VAL A 46 -1.64 -6.20 -9.94
N THR A 47 -0.59 -7.01 -9.83
CA THR A 47 -0.18 -8.00 -10.83
C THR A 47 0.06 -9.34 -10.15
N GLU A 48 0.15 -10.42 -10.93
CA GLU A 48 0.40 -11.77 -10.40
C GLU A 48 1.69 -11.87 -9.58
N LEU A 49 2.72 -11.08 -9.95
CA LEU A 49 3.99 -11.01 -9.20
C LEU A 49 3.79 -10.56 -7.75
N GLY A 50 2.79 -9.73 -7.49
CA GLY A 50 2.52 -9.20 -6.15
C GLY A 50 1.70 -10.09 -5.25
N ARG A 51 1.17 -11.22 -5.73
CA ARG A 51 0.37 -12.14 -4.91
C ARG A 51 1.13 -12.63 -3.67
N PRO A 52 2.38 -13.12 -3.76
CA PRO A 52 3.13 -13.54 -2.58
C PRO A 52 3.40 -12.38 -1.61
N ALA A 53 3.65 -11.17 -2.15
CA ALA A 53 3.88 -9.98 -1.34
C ALA A 53 2.63 -9.56 -0.57
N ALA A 54 1.47 -9.54 -1.23
CA ALA A 54 0.19 -9.23 -0.61
C ALA A 54 -0.14 -10.22 0.53
N GLU A 55 0.00 -11.53 0.27
CA GLU A 55 -0.20 -12.57 1.28
C GLU A 55 0.76 -12.40 2.47
N TYR A 56 2.04 -12.15 2.20
CA TYR A 56 3.05 -11.92 3.24
C TYR A 56 2.73 -10.70 4.10
N PHE A 57 2.42 -9.54 3.49
CA PHE A 57 2.10 -8.32 4.24
C PHE A 57 0.79 -8.46 5.03
N ASN A 58 -0.22 -9.11 4.47
CA ASN A 58 -1.49 -9.34 5.18
C ASN A 58 -1.35 -10.36 6.32
N SER A 59 -0.37 -11.28 6.26
CA SER A 59 -0.11 -12.22 7.36
C SER A 59 0.58 -11.57 8.57
N GLN A 60 1.27 -10.44 8.38
CA GLN A 60 1.96 -9.70 9.43
C GLN A 60 1.00 -8.74 10.14
N LYS A 61 0.26 -9.26 11.12
CA LYS A 61 -0.82 -8.54 11.82
C LYS A 61 -0.42 -7.16 12.32
N ASP A 62 0.68 -7.05 13.06
CA ASP A 62 1.11 -5.77 13.65
C ASP A 62 1.42 -4.72 12.58
N PHE A 63 2.04 -5.14 11.48
CA PHE A 63 2.33 -4.28 10.33
C PHE A 63 1.06 -3.84 9.61
N LEU A 64 0.12 -4.76 9.41
CA LEU A 64 -1.16 -4.47 8.76
C LEU A 64 -2.00 -3.49 9.60
N GLU A 65 -2.11 -3.71 10.92
CA GLU A 65 -2.82 -2.80 11.83
C GLU A 65 -2.16 -1.41 11.88
N GLN A 66 -0.82 -1.35 11.94
CA GLN A 66 -0.10 -0.08 11.87
C GLN A 66 -0.40 0.68 10.57
N THR A 67 -0.49 -0.04 9.44
CA THR A 67 -0.77 0.54 8.13
C THR A 67 -2.22 1.03 8.03
N ARG A 68 -3.17 0.29 8.61
CA ARG A 68 -4.59 0.71 8.73
C ARG A 68 -4.74 2.01 9.49
N ALA A 69 -4.01 2.16 10.59
CA ALA A 69 -4.01 3.35 11.43
C ALA A 69 -3.20 4.54 10.85
N ALA A 70 -2.67 4.45 9.63
CA ALA A 70 -1.82 5.50 9.05
C ALA A 70 -2.57 6.83 8.83
N VAL A 71 -3.89 6.78 8.69
CA VAL A 71 -4.75 7.97 8.52
C VAL A 71 -5.09 8.65 9.85
N ASP A 72 -4.84 8.00 10.99
CA ASP A 72 -5.20 8.47 12.34
C ASP A 72 -4.07 9.25 13.04
N ARG A 73 -2.98 9.55 12.34
CA ARG A 73 -1.82 10.29 12.87
C ARG A 73 -1.93 11.81 12.76
#